data_AF-A0A399EAW4-F1
#
_entry.id   AF-A0A399EAW4-F1
#
_cell.length_a   1.000
_cell.length_b   1.000
_cell.length_c   1.000
_cell.angle_alpha   90.00
_cell.angle_beta   90.00
_cell.angle_gamma   90.00
#
_symmetry.space_group_name_H-M   'P 1'
#
loop_
_entity.id
_entity.type
_entity.pdbx_description
1 polymer ?
#
loop_
_entity_poly.entity_id
_entity_poly.type
_entity_poly.pdbx_seq_one_letter_code
_entity_poly.pdbx_strand_id
1 'polypeptide(L)'
;MERVRLQESETLELKGTWTDRALADLAAFANTQGGTLILGVEDDGWVVGVQVDDQEVQRLANLITSRLGITPSIRVEEMQGKAVIVIRVEPMRGLVPHNGRYLRRVGSTNRDFTQEELARHLL
;
A
#
# COMPACT_ATOMS: atom_id res chain seq x y z
N MET A 1 16.01 17.90 -8.50
CA MET A 1 15.19 16.91 -7.76
C MET A 1 16.06 16.37 -6.65
N GLU A 2 15.48 15.91 -5.54
CA GLU A 2 16.21 15.32 -4.42
C GLU A 2 15.71 13.88 -4.17
N ARG A 3 16.58 13.00 -3.66
CA ARG A 3 16.25 11.58 -3.38
C ARG A 3 16.18 11.35 -1.89
N VAL A 4 15.17 10.61 -1.45
CA VAL A 4 15.09 10.11 -0.07
C VAL A 4 15.83 8.78 0.04
N ARG A 5 16.45 8.51 1.19
CA ARG A 5 17.08 7.21 1.47
C ARG A 5 16.05 6.23 2.06
N LEU A 6 14.98 6.01 1.31
CA LEU A 6 13.98 4.98 1.60
C LEU A 6 14.20 3.80 0.66
N GLN A 7 13.97 2.60 1.17
CA GLN A 7 14.10 1.37 0.39
C GLN A 7 12.84 0.54 0.60
N GLU A 8 12.26 0.06 -0.49
CA GLU A 8 11.11 -0.82 -0.44
C GLU A 8 11.43 -2.11 0.33
N SER A 9 10.42 -2.59 1.05
CA SER A 9 10.59 -3.72 1.97
C SER A 9 9.27 -4.47 2.13
N GLU A 10 9.25 -5.40 3.09
CA GLU A 10 8.04 -6.12 3.48
C GLU A 10 6.97 -5.23 4.10
N THR A 11 7.29 -4.00 4.47
CA THR A 11 6.36 -3.08 5.13
C THR A 11 6.38 -1.68 4.52
N LEU A 12 7.12 -1.46 3.43
CA LEU A 12 7.22 -0.17 2.74
C LEU A 12 7.14 -0.36 1.23
N GLU A 13 6.24 0.39 0.59
CA GLU A 13 6.11 0.51 -0.87
C GLU A 13 6.22 1.98 -1.27
N LEU A 14 6.91 2.26 -2.38
CA LEU A 14 7.01 3.61 -2.95
C LEU A 14 6.26 3.65 -4.30
N LYS A 15 5.44 4.69 -4.49
CA LYS A 15 4.75 4.94 -5.76
C LYS A 15 4.84 6.41 -6.13
N GLY A 16 5.32 6.75 -7.33
CA GLY A 16 5.28 8.12 -7.82
C GLY A 16 3.84 8.62 -8.02
N THR A 17 2.97 7.75 -8.52
CA THR A 17 1.55 8.04 -8.79
C THR A 17 0.65 6.85 -8.43
N TRP A 18 -0.64 7.13 -8.20
CA TRP A 18 -1.61 6.10 -7.85
C TRP A 18 -1.93 5.24 -9.09
N THR A 19 -1.87 3.93 -8.91
CA THR A 19 -2.31 2.94 -9.91
C THR A 19 -3.03 1.81 -9.19
N ASP A 20 -3.78 0.99 -9.92
CA ASP A 20 -4.47 -0.18 -9.34
C ASP A 20 -3.51 -1.18 -8.66
N ARG A 21 -2.21 -1.14 -9.00
CA ARG A 21 -1.19 -1.94 -8.31
C ARG A 21 -1.09 -1.60 -6.83
N ALA A 22 -1.35 -0.34 -6.44
CA ALA A 22 -1.35 0.07 -5.03
C ALA A 22 -2.39 -0.71 -4.21
N LEU A 23 -3.54 -1.08 -4.78
CA LEU A 23 -4.52 -1.92 -4.09
C LEU A 23 -4.00 -3.34 -3.86
N ALA A 24 -3.22 -3.88 -4.79
CA ALA A 24 -2.57 -5.17 -4.63
C ALA A 24 -1.50 -5.12 -3.51
N ASP A 25 -0.71 -4.04 -3.46
CA ASP A 25 0.29 -3.80 -2.42
C ASP A 25 -0.35 -3.70 -1.04
N LEU A 26 -1.43 -2.91 -0.90
CA LEU A 26 -2.16 -2.75 0.35
C LEU A 26 -2.84 -4.05 0.81
N ALA A 27 -3.40 -4.84 -0.11
CA ALA A 27 -3.93 -6.17 0.20
C ALA A 27 -2.83 -7.12 0.69
N ALA A 28 -1.67 -7.11 0.04
CA ALA A 28 -0.52 -7.93 0.43
C ALA A 28 0.02 -7.54 1.81
N PHE A 29 0.09 -6.24 2.13
CA PHE A 29 0.43 -5.75 3.46
C PHE A 29 -0.59 -6.20 4.51
N ALA A 30 -1.88 -6.01 4.25
CA ALA A 30 -2.94 -6.41 5.17
C ALA A 30 -2.92 -7.92 5.46
N ASN A 31 -2.58 -8.75 4.48
CA ASN A 31 -2.45 -10.21 4.64
C ASN A 31 -1.15 -10.66 5.32
N THR A 32 -0.24 -9.74 5.62
CA THR A 32 1.06 -10.05 6.22
C THR A 32 1.29 -9.24 7.49
N GLN A 33 2.29 -8.37 7.53
CA GLN A 33 2.71 -7.64 8.73
C GLN A 33 2.07 -6.24 8.83
N GLY A 34 1.13 -5.92 7.94
CA GLY A 34 0.76 -4.55 7.65
C GLY A 34 1.85 -3.86 6.83
N GLY A 35 1.71 -2.55 6.65
CA GLY A 35 2.70 -1.80 5.89
C GLY A 35 2.26 -0.38 5.57
N THR A 36 3.19 0.35 4.94
CA THR A 36 3.02 1.73 4.53
C THR A 36 3.30 1.84 3.04
N LEU A 37 2.38 2.47 2.31
CA LEU A 37 2.58 2.91 0.94
C LEU A 37 2.76 4.42 0.95
N ILE A 38 3.86 4.90 0.37
CA ILE A 38 4.12 6.34 0.19
C ILE A 38 3.87 6.69 -1.28
N LEU A 39 2.86 7.51 -1.50
CA LEU A 39 2.46 8.01 -2.80
C LEU A 39 3.04 9.42 -3.03
N GLY A 40 3.71 9.61 -4.16
CA GLY A 40 4.50 10.80 -4.49
C GLY A 40 6.01 10.59 -4.42
N VAL A 41 6.48 9.35 -4.27
CA VAL A 41 7.90 8.97 -4.27
C VAL A 41 8.09 7.80 -5.23
N GLU A 42 8.96 7.96 -6.22
CA GLU A 42 9.28 6.89 -7.19
C GLU A 42 10.04 5.74 -6.51
N ASP A 43 10.09 4.59 -7.17
CA ASP A 43 10.77 3.37 -6.71
C ASP A 43 12.27 3.59 -6.46
N ASP A 44 12.89 4.48 -7.23
CA ASP A 44 14.26 4.90 -7.07
C ASP A 44 14.45 6.03 -6.02
N GLY A 45 13.40 6.40 -5.29
CA GLY A 45 13.43 7.36 -4.19
C GLY A 45 13.38 8.83 -4.61
N TRP A 46 13.14 9.16 -5.88
CA TRP A 46 12.85 10.55 -6.26
C TRP A 46 11.51 11.01 -5.69
N VAL A 47 11.50 12.14 -4.98
CA VAL A 47 10.24 12.76 -4.53
C VAL A 47 9.65 13.56 -5.69
N VAL A 48 8.62 13.01 -6.32
CA VAL A 48 7.86 13.66 -7.39
C VAL A 48 6.76 14.55 -6.83
N GLY A 49 6.21 14.18 -5.68
CA GLY A 49 5.08 14.83 -5.02
C GLY A 49 3.75 14.47 -5.68
N VAL A 50 2.67 14.78 -4.99
CA VAL A 50 1.30 14.67 -5.51
C VAL A 50 0.53 15.95 -5.26
N GLN A 51 -0.43 16.24 -6.14
CA GLN A 51 -1.45 17.24 -5.84
C GLN A 51 -2.42 16.63 -4.85
N VAL A 52 -2.53 17.23 -3.68
CA VAL A 52 -3.38 16.72 -2.61
C VAL A 52 -4.41 17.75 -2.24
N ASP A 53 -5.65 17.32 -2.26
CA ASP A 53 -6.77 17.99 -1.63
C ASP A 53 -7.56 16.97 -0.78
N ASP A 54 -8.51 17.45 0.00
CA ASP A 54 -9.32 16.61 0.88
C ASP A 54 -10.15 15.59 0.08
N GLN A 55 -10.52 15.91 -1.18
CA GLN A 55 -11.29 15.02 -2.03
C GLN A 55 -10.46 13.81 -2.46
N GLU A 56 -9.19 13.99 -2.77
CA GLU A 56 -8.28 12.92 -3.15
C GLU A 56 -8.03 11.96 -2.00
N VAL A 57 -7.80 12.47 -0.79
CA VAL A 57 -7.67 11.65 0.42
C VAL A 57 -8.94 10.83 0.67
N GLN A 58 -10.10 11.47 0.57
CA GLN A 58 -11.39 10.79 0.75
C GLN A 58 -11.66 9.76 -0.35
N ARG A 59 -11.29 10.06 -1.60
CA ARG A 59 -11.39 9.13 -2.74
C ARG A 59 -10.56 7.89 -2.50
N LEU A 60 -9.31 8.03 -2.07
CA LEU A 60 -8.42 6.91 -1.77
C LEU A 60 -8.95 6.06 -0.60
N ALA A 61 -9.38 6.70 0.49
CA ALA A 61 -9.96 5.99 1.63
C ALA A 61 -11.19 5.15 1.23
N ASN A 62 -12.11 5.75 0.46
CA ASN A 62 -13.31 5.07 -0.04
C ASN A 62 -12.98 3.96 -1.04
N LEU A 63 -12.01 4.19 -1.93
CA LEU A 63 -11.57 3.19 -2.90
C LEU A 63 -10.98 1.96 -2.20
N ILE A 64 -10.07 2.18 -1.25
CA ILE A 64 -9.43 1.10 -0.48
C ILE A 64 -10.49 0.33 0.32
N THR A 65 -11.36 1.03 1.02
CA THR A 65 -12.44 0.42 1.82
C THR A 65 -13.40 -0.40 0.95
N SER A 66 -13.85 0.17 -0.17
CA SER A 66 -14.81 -0.52 -1.06
C SER A 66 -14.22 -1.73 -1.78
N ARG A 67 -12.94 -1.67 -2.17
CA ARG A 67 -12.29 -2.73 -2.96
C ARG A 67 -11.68 -3.83 -2.11
N LEU A 68 -11.19 -3.52 -0.92
CA LEU A 68 -10.43 -4.44 -0.08
C LEU A 68 -11.14 -4.76 1.25
N GLY A 69 -12.15 -3.98 1.65
CA GLY A 69 -12.82 -4.17 2.94
C GLY A 69 -11.95 -3.84 4.16
N ILE A 70 -10.87 -3.07 3.96
CA ILE A 70 -9.97 -2.61 5.02
C ILE A 70 -10.07 -1.10 5.21
N THR A 71 -9.84 -0.63 6.42
CA THR A 71 -9.83 0.81 6.75
C THR A 71 -8.37 1.28 6.90
N PRO A 72 -7.83 2.04 5.92
CA PRO A 72 -6.48 2.56 6.02
C PRO A 72 -6.41 3.79 6.93
N SER A 73 -5.23 4.05 7.51
CA SER A 73 -4.87 5.37 8.01
C SER A 73 -4.19 6.13 6.88
N ILE A 74 -4.73 7.29 6.50
CA ILE A 74 -4.17 8.14 5.44
C ILE A 74 -3.79 9.49 6.04
N ARG A 75 -2.56 9.94 5.78
CA ARG A 75 -2.07 11.27 6.16
C ARG A 75 -1.33 11.90 5.00
N VAL A 76 -1.32 13.23 4.96
CA VAL A 76 -0.51 14.01 4.02
C VAL A 76 0.72 14.48 4.77
N GLU A 77 1.89 14.24 4.18
CA GLU A 77 3.17 14.69 4.74
C GLU A 77 3.91 15.55 3.72
N GLU A 78 4.82 16.39 4.20
CA GLU A 78 5.73 17.13 3.35
C GLU A 78 7.08 16.41 3.32
N MET A 79 7.57 16.09 2.12
CA MET A 79 8.90 15.56 1.89
C MET A 79 9.60 16.45 0.87
N GLN A 80 10.73 17.05 1.25
CA GLN A 80 11.53 17.91 0.35
C GLN A 80 10.71 19.03 -0.30
N GLY A 81 9.83 19.69 0.48
CA GLY A 81 8.97 20.78 0.01
C GLY A 81 7.81 20.34 -0.90
N LYS A 82 7.55 19.03 -1.01
CA LYS A 82 6.45 18.47 -1.80
C LYS A 82 5.52 17.65 -0.94
N ALA A 83 4.23 17.76 -1.20
CA ALA A 83 3.23 16.92 -0.54
C ALA A 83 3.32 15.48 -1.04
N VAL A 84 3.24 14.53 -0.11
CA VAL A 84 3.12 13.08 -0.35
C VAL A 84 1.96 12.53 0.46
N ILE A 85 1.35 11.44 0.00
CA ILE A 85 0.28 10.75 0.74
C ILE A 85 0.87 9.48 1.35
N VAL A 86 0.75 9.34 2.66
CA VAL A 86 1.20 8.16 3.41
C VAL A 86 -0.02 7.35 3.81
N ILE A 87 -0.12 6.14 3.26
CA ILE A 87 -1.22 5.21 3.47
C ILE A 87 -0.70 4.04 4.30
N ARG A 88 -1.20 3.88 5.52
CA ARG A 88 -0.85 2.78 6.42
C ARG A 88 -2.01 1.82 6.57
N VAL A 89 -1.70 0.52 6.50
CA VAL A 89 -2.63 -0.56 6.76
C VAL A 89 -2.06 -1.47 7.85
N GLU A 90 -2.94 -1.92 8.74
CA GLU A 90 -2.60 -2.87 9.80
C GLU A 90 -2.79 -4.31 9.31
N PRO A 91 -2.09 -5.28 9.89
CA PRO A 91 -2.30 -6.69 9.58
C PRO A 91 -3.72 -7.12 9.95
N MET A 92 -4.40 -7.79 9.03
CA MET A 92 -5.74 -8.31 9.21
C MET A 92 -5.68 -9.74 9.72
N ARG A 93 -6.65 -10.11 10.58
CA ARG A 93 -6.79 -11.50 11.06
C ARG A 93 -7.27 -12.47 9.97
N GLY A 94 -8.09 -11.96 9.05
CA GLY A 94 -8.57 -12.70 7.90
C GLY A 94 -7.81 -12.37 6.63
N LEU A 95 -8.15 -13.04 5.54
CA LEU A 95 -7.56 -12.81 4.24
C LEU A 95 -8.33 -11.73 3.45
N VAL A 96 -7.60 -10.75 2.96
CA VAL A 96 -8.03 -9.66 2.09
C VAL A 96 -7.86 -10.09 0.63
N PRO A 97 -8.96 -10.29 -0.12
CA PRO A 97 -8.87 -10.61 -1.53
C PRO A 97 -8.58 -9.36 -2.37
N HIS A 98 -7.89 -9.56 -3.48
CA HIS A 98 -7.74 -8.57 -4.54
C HIS A 98 -7.94 -9.25 -5.90
N ASN A 99 -8.98 -8.88 -6.64
CA ASN A 99 -9.31 -9.43 -7.96
C ASN A 99 -9.33 -10.99 -7.99
N GLY A 100 -9.94 -11.62 -6.99
CA GLY A 100 -10.07 -13.07 -6.89
C GLY A 100 -8.79 -13.81 -6.43
N ARG A 101 -7.74 -13.06 -6.08
CA ARG A 101 -6.47 -13.60 -5.59
C ARG A 101 -6.22 -13.14 -4.16
N TYR A 102 -5.44 -13.93 -3.43
CA TYR A 102 -4.93 -13.55 -2.11
C TYR A 102 -3.43 -13.36 -2.25
N LEU A 103 -2.97 -12.14 -2.01
CA LEU A 103 -1.58 -11.77 -2.16
C LEU A 103 -0.93 -11.68 -0.78
N ARG A 104 0.34 -12.07 -0.68
CA ARG A 104 1.23 -11.83 0.47
C ARG A 104 2.48 -11.08 0.04
N ARG A 105 2.99 -10.29 0.96
CA ARG A 105 4.28 -9.61 0.81
C ARG A 105 5.42 -10.57 1.13
N VAL A 106 6.45 -10.59 0.27
CA VAL A 106 7.71 -11.34 0.45
C VAL A 106 8.85 -10.47 -0.06
N GLY A 107 9.71 -9.99 0.84
CA GLY A 107 10.62 -8.89 0.53
C GLY A 107 9.84 -7.66 0.02
N SER A 108 10.31 -7.03 -1.05
CA SER A 108 9.62 -5.90 -1.70
C SER A 108 8.59 -6.32 -2.76
N THR A 109 8.22 -7.61 -2.83
CA THR A 109 7.34 -8.11 -3.90
C THR A 109 6.08 -8.77 -3.36
N ASN A 110 5.02 -8.77 -4.16
CA ASN A 110 3.79 -9.49 -3.86
C ASN A 110 3.78 -10.86 -4.55
N ARG A 111 3.35 -11.89 -3.83
CA ARG A 111 3.16 -13.25 -4.32
C ARG A 111 1.77 -13.75 -3.98
N ASP A 112 1.24 -14.67 -4.77
CA ASP A 112 0.02 -15.38 -4.39
C ASP A 112 0.28 -16.28 -3.18
N PHE A 113 -0.70 -16.35 -2.27
CA PHE A 113 -0.79 -17.49 -1.37
C PHE A 113 -1.00 -18.76 -2.19
N THR A 114 -0.25 -19.80 -1.85
CA THR A 114 -0.48 -21.16 -2.32
C THR A 114 -1.75 -21.74 -1.67
N GLN A 115 -2.31 -22.80 -2.26
CA GLN A 115 -3.48 -23.47 -1.69
C GLN A 115 -3.21 -24.00 -0.28
N GLU A 116 -2.01 -24.49 -0.02
CA GLU A 116 -1.63 -24.99 1.31
C GLU A 116 -1.57 -23.85 2.34
N GLU A 117 -0.99 -22.70 1.98
CA GLU A 117 -0.97 -21.55 2.87
C GLU A 117 -2.38 -20.98 3.12
N LEU A 118 -3.24 -20.95 2.11
CA LEU A 118 -4.65 -20.56 2.27
C LEU A 118 -5.39 -21.50 3.22
N ALA A 119 -5.21 -22.81 3.07
CA ALA A 119 -5.84 -23.79 3.96
C ALA A 119 -5.41 -23.58 5.41
N ARG A 120 -4.13 -23.25 5.67
CA ARG A 120 -3.63 -22.95 7.02
C ARG A 120 -4.21 -21.66 7.63
N HIS A 121 -4.63 -20.71 6.81
CA HIS A 121 -5.24 -19.46 7.28
C HIS A 121 -6.74 -19.56 7.54
N LEU A 122 -7.42 -20.56 6.98
CA LEU A 122 -8.88 -20.71 7.03
C LEU A 122 -9.37 -21.80 8.00
N LEU A 123 -8.45 -22.57 8.58
CA LEU A 123 -8.70 -23.65 9.55
C LEU A 123 -8.27 -23.20 10.95
#